data_AF-A0A9N9B3V8-F1
#
_entry.id   AF-A0A9N9B3V8-F1
#
_cell.length_a   1.000
_cell.length_b   1.000
_cell.length_c   1.000
_cell.angle_alpha   90.00
_cell.angle_beta   90.00
_cell.angle_gamma   90.00
#
_symmetry.space_group_name_H-M   'P 1'
#
loop_
_entity.id
_entity.type
_entity.pdbx_description
1 polymer ?
#
loop_
_entity_poly.entity_id
_entity_poly.type
_entity_poly.pdbx_seq_one_letter_code
_entity_poly.pdbx_strand_id
1 'polypeptide(L)'
;MTLFPVLNITIAFLLIIGKTTCISAGKSIACDGVIQVHDQQDLDGLQNCPTFSGTIAIISTSLKSLIIPHVQNLRGTIDVQNNAFLEMIAVPHLKNANNFVLNENRALNIVDVPSMTQATTFNINGAPSLKSINFPSRLGQIGNLELSNTGVRELNGVDAKAINSLRLTNNANLENVSLTNTKSIGSISLSNNAKNGLHFDAQNLDELGEGEFKSLASTSLPSLTKVKSSLTFSENSMKSLEIPKLSEIGGTLKIISNDGLKSTAFPELAHIGGTLLLTNNPQLDDINGFPKLANVDAAVDVTGSFNKMSMPSLREVRGGMNVQSSSNEFKCDAINGLKGNVVKGDDDNFACASGVTSPKPRISKIKADNAKTDESKKVDEKPANKDSIIDNVEEEKKKKKKSDGDTR
;
A
#
# COMPACT_ATOMS: atom_id res chain seq x y z
N MET A 1 -15.87 -15.01 31.03
CA MET A 1 -17.17 -14.80 30.35
C MET A 1 -17.72 -13.46 30.79
N THR A 2 -17.35 -12.39 30.11
CA THR A 2 -17.85 -11.03 30.35
C THR A 2 -18.09 -10.43 28.97
N LEU A 3 -19.36 -10.47 28.54
CA LEU A 3 -19.85 -9.85 27.33
C LEU A 3 -19.72 -8.32 27.47
N PHE A 4 -18.88 -7.70 26.66
CA PHE A 4 -18.96 -6.26 26.42
C PHE A 4 -20.08 -6.02 25.39
N PRO A 5 -21.04 -5.11 25.65
CA PRO A 5 -22.05 -4.78 24.66
C PRO A 5 -21.42 -3.92 23.56
N VAL A 6 -21.56 -4.38 22.31
CA VAL A 6 -21.31 -3.57 21.12
C VAL A 6 -22.38 -2.48 21.09
N LEU A 7 -21.99 -1.24 21.37
CA LEU A 7 -22.87 -0.09 21.28
C LEU A 7 -23.08 0.22 19.78
N ASN A 8 -24.09 -0.40 19.18
CA ASN A 8 -24.61 -0.01 17.86
C ASN A 8 -25.21 1.39 17.98
N ILE A 9 -24.40 2.43 17.75
CA ILE A 9 -24.91 3.78 17.54
C ILE A 9 -25.43 3.82 16.10
N THR A 10 -26.65 3.31 15.90
CA THR A 10 -27.48 3.78 14.80
C THR A 10 -27.78 5.25 15.07
N ILE A 11 -26.99 6.16 14.48
CA ILE A 11 -27.38 7.55 14.37
C ILE A 11 -28.55 7.56 13.39
N ALA A 12 -29.76 7.41 13.92
CA ALA A 12 -30.96 7.84 13.23
C ALA A 12 -30.86 9.35 13.11
N PHE A 13 -30.36 9.84 11.96
CA PHE A 13 -30.47 11.26 11.64
C PHE A 13 -31.95 11.58 11.51
N LEU A 14 -32.46 12.30 12.51
CA LEU A 14 -33.71 13.02 12.40
C LEU A 14 -33.57 13.93 11.18
N LEU A 15 -34.40 13.70 10.15
CA LEU A 15 -34.69 14.70 9.13
C LEU A 15 -35.17 15.94 9.87
N ILE A 16 -34.29 16.93 10.04
CA ILE A 16 -34.74 18.29 10.34
C ILE A 16 -35.41 18.76 9.06
N ILE A 17 -36.73 18.56 8.98
CA ILE A 17 -37.58 19.19 7.97
C ILE A 17 -37.58 20.68 8.32
N GLY A 18 -36.53 21.36 7.88
CA GLY A 18 -36.50 22.81 7.84
C GLY A 18 -37.66 23.28 6.98
N LYS A 19 -38.43 24.22 7.54
CA LYS A 19 -39.50 25.03 6.93
C LYS A 19 -39.70 24.80 5.44
N THR A 20 -40.92 24.40 5.08
CA THR A 20 -41.47 24.33 3.72
C THR A 20 -41.15 25.59 2.92
N THR A 21 -39.98 25.60 2.29
CA THR A 21 -39.69 26.42 1.14
C THR A 21 -40.30 25.72 -0.05
N CYS A 22 -41.00 26.49 -0.88
CA CYS A 22 -41.53 26.01 -2.15
C CYS A 22 -40.37 25.38 -2.92
N ILE A 23 -40.39 24.05 -3.10
CA ILE A 23 -39.43 23.36 -3.98
C ILE A 23 -39.82 23.82 -5.38
N SER A 24 -39.16 24.86 -5.90
CA SER A 24 -39.16 25.07 -7.34
C SER A 24 -38.58 23.80 -7.92
N ALA A 25 -39.36 23.05 -8.72
CA ALA A 25 -38.86 21.86 -9.38
C ALA A 25 -37.57 22.22 -10.11
N GLY A 26 -36.44 21.77 -9.56
CA GLY A 26 -35.13 21.98 -10.17
C GLY A 26 -35.22 21.47 -11.60
N LYS A 27 -34.68 22.25 -12.54
CA LYS A 27 -34.67 21.88 -13.96
C LYS A 27 -34.10 20.46 -14.06
N SER A 28 -34.90 19.50 -14.54
CA SER A 28 -34.43 18.12 -14.71
C SER A 28 -33.19 18.12 -15.59
N ILE A 29 -32.14 17.42 -15.14
CA ILE A 29 -30.87 17.31 -15.86
C ILE A 29 -30.80 15.93 -16.51
N ALA A 30 -30.00 15.81 -17.57
CA ALA A 30 -29.68 14.52 -18.16
C ALA A 30 -28.98 13.61 -17.14
N CYS A 31 -29.23 12.30 -17.21
CA CYS A 31 -28.63 11.32 -16.31
C CYS A 31 -27.25 10.84 -16.81
N ASP A 32 -26.55 11.66 -17.56
CA ASP A 32 -25.24 11.40 -18.13
C ASP A 32 -24.40 12.67 -18.27
N GLY A 33 -23.16 12.52 -18.73
CA GLY A 33 -22.26 13.65 -18.98
C GLY A 33 -21.52 14.13 -17.73
N VAL A 34 -21.23 15.43 -17.66
CA VAL A 34 -20.48 16.01 -16.54
C VAL A 34 -21.33 17.06 -15.84
N ILE A 35 -21.51 16.90 -14.53
CA ILE A 35 -22.15 17.89 -13.66
C ILE A 35 -21.04 18.58 -12.86
N GLN A 36 -20.91 19.89 -13.04
CA GLN A 36 -20.06 20.74 -12.21
C GLN A 36 -20.91 21.28 -11.06
N VAL A 37 -20.59 20.88 -9.83
CA VAL A 37 -21.36 21.24 -8.64
C VAL A 37 -20.81 22.52 -8.03
N HIS A 38 -21.63 23.56 -8.02
CA HIS A 38 -21.37 24.83 -7.35
C HIS A 38 -22.19 24.93 -6.07
N ASP A 39 -23.40 24.37 -6.06
CA ASP A 39 -24.28 24.28 -4.90
C ASP A 39 -25.18 23.02 -4.93
N GLN A 40 -26.08 22.90 -3.94
CA GLN A 40 -26.98 21.75 -3.81
C GLN A 40 -28.01 21.66 -4.96
N GLN A 41 -28.40 22.77 -5.57
CA GLN A 41 -29.43 22.78 -6.62
C GLN A 41 -28.95 22.08 -7.90
N ASP A 42 -27.63 22.08 -8.15
CA ASP A 42 -27.02 21.33 -9.25
C ASP A 42 -27.26 19.81 -9.14
N LEU A 43 -27.45 19.31 -7.91
CA LEU A 43 -27.71 17.89 -7.62
C LEU A 43 -29.21 17.57 -7.48
N ASP A 44 -30.02 18.53 -7.07
CA ASP A 44 -31.47 18.34 -6.91
C ASP A 44 -32.14 17.99 -8.26
N GLY A 45 -31.56 18.46 -9.37
CA GLY A 45 -31.99 18.10 -10.74
C GLY A 45 -31.86 16.60 -11.09
N LEU A 46 -31.19 15.79 -10.27
CA LEU A 46 -31.01 14.34 -10.45
C LEU A 46 -32.19 13.48 -9.95
N GLN A 47 -33.30 14.11 -9.56
CA GLN A 47 -34.53 13.44 -9.08
C GLN A 47 -35.03 12.25 -9.91
N ASN A 48 -34.81 12.28 -11.22
CA ASN A 48 -35.23 11.21 -12.15
C ASN A 48 -34.09 10.28 -12.58
N CYS A 49 -32.92 10.35 -11.91
CA CYS A 49 -31.70 9.64 -12.28
C CYS A 49 -31.31 8.58 -11.23
N PRO A 50 -32.03 7.44 -11.14
CA PRO A 50 -31.59 6.32 -10.31
C PRO A 50 -30.28 5.70 -10.79
N THR A 51 -29.96 5.87 -12.08
CA THR A 51 -28.66 5.58 -12.66
C THR A 51 -28.09 6.85 -13.27
N PHE A 52 -26.85 7.20 -12.95
CA PHE A 52 -26.13 8.31 -13.55
C PHE A 52 -24.89 7.77 -14.29
N SER A 53 -24.70 8.16 -15.56
CA SER A 53 -23.61 7.69 -16.42
C SER A 53 -22.68 8.85 -16.80
N GLY A 54 -21.71 9.15 -15.95
CA GLY A 54 -20.86 10.31 -16.15
C GLY A 54 -20.11 10.74 -14.89
N THR A 55 -19.69 12.00 -14.84
CA THR A 55 -18.94 12.56 -13.71
C THR A 55 -19.76 13.59 -12.95
N ILE A 56 -19.87 13.43 -11.63
CA ILE A 56 -20.33 14.46 -10.71
C ILE A 56 -19.07 15.07 -10.07
N ALA A 57 -18.71 16.28 -10.50
CA ALA A 57 -17.49 16.97 -10.11
C ALA A 57 -17.78 18.05 -9.06
N ILE A 58 -17.18 17.90 -7.88
CA ILE A 58 -17.30 18.83 -6.74
C ILE A 58 -15.89 19.33 -6.44
N ILE A 59 -15.50 20.40 -7.14
CA ILE A 59 -14.10 20.84 -7.19
C ILE A 59 -13.99 22.26 -6.68
N SER A 60 -13.15 22.47 -5.67
CA SER A 60 -12.80 23.80 -5.14
C SER A 60 -14.02 24.67 -4.76
N THR A 61 -15.06 24.04 -4.23
CA THR A 61 -16.27 24.71 -3.78
C THR A 61 -16.09 25.35 -2.40
N SER A 62 -16.93 26.34 -2.08
CA SER A 62 -17.05 26.93 -0.75
C SER A 62 -18.12 26.25 0.12
N LEU A 63 -18.64 25.09 -0.31
CA LEU A 63 -19.72 24.38 0.35
C LEU A 63 -19.23 23.71 1.64
N LYS A 64 -20.11 23.65 2.64
CA LYS A 64 -19.85 22.92 3.89
C LYS A 64 -20.42 21.51 3.90
N SER A 65 -21.56 21.31 3.25
CA SER A 65 -22.19 20.00 3.15
C SER A 65 -22.84 19.83 1.80
N LEU A 66 -22.91 18.59 1.33
CA LEU A 66 -23.52 18.23 0.06
C LEU A 66 -24.19 16.87 0.15
N ILE A 67 -25.37 16.74 -0.47
CA ILE A 67 -26.12 15.49 -0.55
C ILE A 67 -26.37 15.16 -2.01
N ILE A 68 -26.11 13.91 -2.42
CA ILE A 68 -26.52 13.37 -3.72
C ILE A 68 -27.71 12.42 -3.47
N PRO A 69 -28.96 12.91 -3.54
CA PRO A 69 -30.12 12.23 -2.93
C PRO A 69 -30.73 11.10 -3.74
N HIS A 70 -30.53 11.01 -5.06
CA HIS A 70 -31.35 10.11 -5.89
C HIS A 70 -30.56 9.01 -6.62
N VAL A 71 -29.25 9.19 -6.77
CA VAL A 71 -28.41 8.26 -7.54
C VAL A 71 -28.22 6.95 -6.76
N GLN A 72 -28.62 5.83 -7.37
CA GLN A 72 -28.43 4.49 -6.81
C GLN A 72 -27.30 3.72 -7.51
N ASN A 73 -27.13 3.95 -8.81
CA ASN A 73 -26.11 3.32 -9.63
C ASN A 73 -25.28 4.40 -10.34
N LEU A 74 -23.98 4.45 -10.06
CA LEU A 74 -23.07 5.38 -10.71
C LEU A 74 -22.20 4.64 -11.72
N ARG A 75 -22.49 4.85 -13.01
CA ARG A 75 -21.67 4.40 -14.15
C ARG A 75 -20.69 5.51 -14.57
N GLY A 76 -19.77 5.83 -13.68
CA GLY A 76 -18.79 6.89 -13.88
C GLY A 76 -18.14 7.28 -12.57
N THR A 77 -18.03 8.58 -12.27
CA THR A 77 -17.22 9.05 -11.16
C THR A 77 -17.96 10.09 -10.32
N ILE A 78 -17.92 9.94 -9.00
CA ILE A 78 -18.10 11.05 -8.06
C ILE A 78 -16.69 11.52 -7.72
N ASP A 79 -16.36 12.74 -8.13
CA ASP A 79 -15.03 13.33 -8.03
C ASP A 79 -15.07 14.55 -7.12
N VAL A 80 -14.49 14.44 -5.93
CA VAL A 80 -14.54 15.48 -4.89
C VAL A 80 -13.14 15.95 -4.60
N GLN A 81 -12.76 17.11 -5.13
CA GLN A 81 -11.38 17.58 -5.10
C GLN A 81 -11.22 18.97 -4.49
N ASN A 82 -10.20 19.14 -3.65
CA ASN A 82 -9.71 20.45 -3.20
C ASN A 82 -10.79 21.33 -2.51
N ASN A 83 -11.74 20.72 -1.79
CA ASN A 83 -12.77 21.48 -1.07
C ASN A 83 -12.30 21.73 0.36
N ALA A 84 -11.69 22.91 0.59
CA ALA A 84 -11.11 23.26 1.89
C ALA A 84 -12.15 23.38 3.02
N PHE A 85 -13.42 23.64 2.68
CA PHE A 85 -14.50 23.89 3.64
C PHE A 85 -15.55 22.78 3.71
N LEU A 86 -15.48 21.77 2.84
CA LEU A 86 -16.47 20.69 2.81
C LEU A 86 -16.27 19.79 4.04
N GLU A 87 -17.23 19.80 4.94
CA GLU A 87 -17.26 19.05 6.18
C GLU A 87 -18.00 17.71 6.03
N MET A 88 -19.00 17.65 5.14
CA MET A 88 -19.84 16.46 4.93
C MET A 88 -20.15 16.23 3.45
N ILE A 89 -20.07 14.97 3.02
CA ILE A 89 -20.75 14.49 1.81
C ILE A 89 -21.63 13.27 2.16
N ALA A 90 -22.87 13.26 1.68
CA ALA A 90 -23.78 12.14 1.84
C ALA A 90 -24.32 11.67 0.49
N VAL A 91 -24.27 10.35 0.25
CA VAL A 91 -24.83 9.70 -0.94
C VAL A 91 -25.71 8.53 -0.47
N PRO A 92 -26.86 8.83 0.17
CA PRO A 92 -27.60 7.88 0.99
C PRO A 92 -28.08 6.63 0.24
N HIS A 93 -28.34 6.74 -1.06
CA HIS A 93 -28.96 5.67 -1.85
C HIS A 93 -28.00 4.97 -2.82
N LEU A 94 -26.72 5.35 -2.87
CA LEU A 94 -25.74 4.78 -3.78
C LEU A 94 -25.43 3.34 -3.39
N LYS A 95 -25.88 2.39 -4.21
CA LYS A 95 -25.65 0.95 -4.03
C LYS A 95 -24.42 0.47 -4.77
N ASN A 96 -24.26 0.94 -6.01
CA ASN A 96 -23.21 0.52 -6.93
C ASN A 96 -22.48 1.74 -7.48
N ALA A 97 -21.15 1.77 -7.36
CA ALA A 97 -20.33 2.86 -7.90
C ALA A 97 -19.20 2.33 -8.78
N ASN A 98 -18.97 2.92 -9.95
CA ASN A 98 -17.69 2.69 -10.62
C ASN A 98 -16.59 3.37 -9.79
N ASN A 99 -16.55 4.70 -9.74
CA ASN A 99 -15.50 5.42 -9.01
C ASN A 99 -16.08 6.41 -8.01
N PHE A 100 -15.63 6.31 -6.76
CA PHE A 100 -15.87 7.29 -5.70
C PHE A 100 -14.51 7.80 -5.23
N VAL A 101 -14.17 9.05 -5.57
CA VAL A 101 -12.81 9.58 -5.44
C VAL A 101 -12.83 10.91 -4.71
N LEU A 102 -12.15 10.96 -3.56
CA LEU A 102 -12.00 12.15 -2.72
C LEU A 102 -10.50 12.49 -2.63
N ASN A 103 -10.13 13.71 -2.99
CA ASN A 103 -8.77 14.22 -2.89
C ASN A 103 -8.72 15.61 -2.23
N GLU A 104 -7.84 15.80 -1.25
CA GLU A 104 -7.57 17.10 -0.61
C GLU A 104 -8.83 17.81 -0.06
N ASN A 105 -9.62 17.09 0.74
CA ASN A 105 -10.81 17.65 1.42
C ASN A 105 -10.54 17.73 2.93
N ARG A 106 -9.76 18.74 3.34
CA ARG A 106 -9.14 18.77 4.68
C ARG A 106 -10.12 18.93 5.84
N ALA A 107 -11.23 19.64 5.62
CA ALA A 107 -12.30 19.80 6.60
C ALA A 107 -13.25 18.59 6.67
N LEU A 108 -13.17 17.67 5.70
CA LEU A 108 -14.13 16.59 5.54
C LEU A 108 -14.03 15.62 6.71
N ASN A 109 -15.12 15.56 7.47
CA ASN A 109 -15.22 14.74 8.67
C ASN A 109 -16.32 13.67 8.57
N ILE A 110 -17.24 13.78 7.60
CA ILE A 110 -18.29 12.81 7.33
C ILE A 110 -18.31 12.45 5.84
N VAL A 111 -18.22 11.15 5.56
CA VAL A 111 -18.56 10.54 4.26
C VAL A 111 -19.64 9.49 4.55
N ASP A 112 -20.87 9.76 4.13
CA ASP A 112 -22.01 8.89 4.39
C ASP A 112 -22.45 8.17 3.12
N VAL A 113 -22.22 6.85 3.06
CA VAL A 113 -22.54 5.96 1.93
C VAL A 113 -23.24 4.67 2.42
N PRO A 114 -24.37 4.80 3.14
CA PRO A 114 -24.92 3.72 3.95
C PRO A 114 -25.43 2.53 3.12
N SER A 115 -25.86 2.79 1.88
CA SER A 115 -26.41 1.78 0.96
C SER A 115 -25.36 1.08 0.09
N MET A 116 -24.09 1.47 0.17
CA MET A 116 -23.07 0.98 -0.76
C MET A 116 -22.75 -0.50 -0.51
N THR A 117 -22.88 -1.30 -1.57
CA THR A 117 -22.59 -2.75 -1.56
C THR A 117 -21.53 -3.13 -2.58
N GLN A 118 -21.32 -2.30 -3.61
CA GLN A 118 -20.35 -2.54 -4.66
C GLN A 118 -19.65 -1.24 -5.07
N ALA A 119 -18.33 -1.28 -5.22
CA ALA A 119 -17.62 -0.26 -5.97
C ALA A 119 -16.46 -0.82 -6.81
N THR A 120 -16.14 -0.20 -7.95
CA THR A 120 -14.88 -0.54 -8.64
C THR A 120 -13.70 0.12 -7.93
N THR A 121 -13.85 1.39 -7.56
CA THR A 121 -12.84 2.20 -6.86
C THR A 121 -13.52 3.01 -5.75
N PHE A 122 -12.99 2.92 -4.53
CA PHE A 122 -13.33 3.80 -3.41
C PHE A 122 -12.04 4.36 -2.82
N ASN A 123 -11.73 5.61 -3.15
CA ASN A 123 -10.46 6.24 -2.81
C ASN A 123 -10.70 7.52 -2.02
N ILE A 124 -10.06 7.62 -0.85
CA ILE A 124 -10.02 8.83 -0.06
C ILE A 124 -8.56 9.15 0.25
N ASN A 125 -8.09 10.29 -0.27
CA ASN A 125 -6.77 10.81 0.00
C ASN A 125 -6.85 12.26 0.50
N GLY A 126 -6.15 12.57 1.59
CA GLY A 126 -6.06 13.94 2.11
C GLY A 126 -7.36 14.40 2.79
N ALA A 127 -7.87 13.58 3.71
CA ALA A 127 -9.02 13.88 4.58
C ALA A 127 -8.67 13.68 6.07
N PRO A 128 -7.74 14.46 6.64
CA PRO A 128 -7.25 14.28 8.00
C PRO A 128 -8.31 14.44 9.10
N SER A 129 -9.44 15.09 8.82
CA SER A 129 -10.54 15.29 9.79
C SER A 129 -11.53 14.11 9.82
N LEU A 130 -11.46 13.20 8.85
CA LEU A 130 -12.36 12.05 8.71
C LEU A 130 -12.03 11.00 9.76
N LYS A 131 -13.00 10.61 10.58
CA LYS A 131 -12.76 9.72 11.73
C LYS A 131 -13.12 8.26 11.48
N SER A 132 -14.06 8.01 10.59
CA SER A 132 -14.53 6.65 10.29
C SER A 132 -14.99 6.55 8.84
N ILE A 133 -14.89 5.35 8.30
CA ILE A 133 -15.56 4.93 7.07
C ILE A 133 -16.33 3.66 7.38
N ASN A 134 -17.63 3.70 7.14
CA ASN A 134 -18.54 2.62 7.47
C ASN A 134 -19.35 2.24 6.22
N PHE A 135 -19.46 0.94 5.97
CA PHE A 135 -20.36 0.35 4.97
C PHE A 135 -21.43 -0.52 5.66
N PRO A 136 -22.50 0.09 6.23
CA PRO A 136 -23.56 -0.64 6.93
C PRO A 136 -24.20 -1.76 6.11
N SER A 137 -24.39 -1.53 4.81
CA SER A 137 -24.97 -2.51 3.88
C SER A 137 -23.99 -3.61 3.43
N ARG A 138 -22.78 -3.64 4.00
CA ARG A 138 -21.67 -4.56 3.66
C ARG A 138 -21.18 -4.35 2.23
N LEU A 139 -19.99 -3.76 2.08
CA LEU A 139 -19.30 -3.63 0.80
C LEU A 139 -18.78 -4.99 0.35
N GLY A 140 -19.63 -5.75 -0.35
CA GLY A 140 -19.38 -7.13 -0.78
C GLY A 140 -18.61 -7.26 -2.09
N GLN A 141 -18.45 -6.17 -2.85
CA GLN A 141 -17.56 -6.13 -4.02
C GLN A 141 -16.77 -4.82 -4.01
N ILE A 142 -15.44 -4.92 -4.05
CA ILE A 142 -14.56 -3.77 -4.19
C ILE A 142 -13.36 -4.13 -5.05
N GLY A 143 -13.09 -3.35 -6.09
CA GLY A 143 -11.85 -3.48 -6.87
C GLY A 143 -10.69 -2.87 -6.10
N ASN A 144 -10.68 -1.54 -5.98
CA ASN A 144 -9.62 -0.78 -5.32
C ASN A 144 -10.19 -0.03 -4.11
N LEU A 145 -9.56 -0.25 -2.95
CA LEU A 145 -9.85 0.49 -1.73
C LEU A 145 -8.61 1.22 -1.27
N GLU A 146 -8.68 2.55 -1.28
CA GLU A 146 -7.60 3.41 -0.82
C GLU A 146 -8.07 4.35 0.29
N LEU A 147 -7.36 4.31 1.42
CA LEU A 147 -7.43 5.34 2.45
C LEU A 147 -6.01 5.84 2.70
N SER A 148 -5.77 7.10 2.34
CA SER A 148 -4.45 7.72 2.46
C SER A 148 -4.51 9.09 3.12
N ASN A 149 -3.59 9.37 4.03
CA ASN A 149 -3.49 10.67 4.71
C ASN A 149 -4.82 11.09 5.36
N THR A 150 -5.47 10.16 6.07
CA THR A 150 -6.77 10.39 6.73
C THR A 150 -6.66 10.33 8.25
N GLY A 151 -7.68 10.85 8.94
CA GLY A 151 -7.83 10.72 10.39
C GLY A 151 -8.51 9.42 10.83
N VAL A 152 -8.80 8.51 9.90
CA VAL A 152 -9.70 7.38 10.10
C VAL A 152 -9.17 6.46 11.20
N ARG A 153 -10.07 6.07 12.10
CA ARG A 153 -9.83 5.11 13.19
C ARG A 153 -10.45 3.75 12.90
N GLU A 154 -11.55 3.77 12.17
CA GLU A 154 -12.40 2.60 11.94
C GLU A 154 -12.74 2.50 10.45
N LEU A 155 -12.49 1.32 9.89
CA LEU A 155 -12.93 0.91 8.56
C LEU A 155 -13.83 -0.32 8.72
N ASN A 156 -15.15 -0.11 8.72
CA ASN A 156 -16.11 -1.17 9.01
C ASN A 156 -16.95 -1.53 7.78
N GLY A 157 -17.36 -2.80 7.72
CA GLY A 157 -18.32 -3.26 6.72
C GLY A 157 -17.71 -3.62 5.36
N VAL A 158 -16.38 -3.69 5.23
CA VAL A 158 -15.75 -4.32 4.06
C VAL A 158 -15.95 -5.83 4.16
N ASP A 159 -16.62 -6.41 3.16
CA ASP A 159 -17.08 -7.80 3.18
C ASP A 159 -16.80 -8.52 1.86
N ALA A 160 -15.86 -7.98 1.08
CA ALA A 160 -15.60 -8.44 -0.26
C ALA A 160 -14.85 -9.77 -0.29
N LYS A 161 -15.23 -10.66 -1.22
CA LYS A 161 -14.54 -11.94 -1.42
C LYS A 161 -13.18 -11.79 -2.08
N ALA A 162 -13.03 -10.78 -2.93
CA ALA A 162 -11.81 -10.46 -3.66
C ALA A 162 -11.62 -8.95 -3.69
N ILE A 163 -10.37 -8.50 -3.60
CA ILE A 163 -9.97 -7.10 -3.72
C ILE A 163 -8.80 -7.04 -4.70
N ASN A 164 -8.84 -6.17 -5.69
CA ASN A 164 -7.70 -6.01 -6.60
C ASN A 164 -6.56 -5.27 -5.91
N SER A 165 -6.85 -4.16 -5.23
CA SER A 165 -5.85 -3.38 -4.50
C SER A 165 -6.39 -2.84 -3.19
N LEU A 166 -5.64 -3.06 -2.11
CA LEU A 166 -5.86 -2.48 -0.80
C LEU A 166 -4.67 -1.60 -0.44
N ARG A 167 -4.88 -0.28 -0.39
CA ARG A 167 -3.86 0.69 0.02
C ARG A 167 -4.32 1.47 1.23
N LEU A 168 -3.68 1.23 2.37
CA LEU A 168 -3.93 1.97 3.60
C LEU A 168 -2.61 2.60 4.01
N THR A 169 -2.46 3.91 3.82
CA THR A 169 -1.18 4.59 4.08
C THR A 169 -1.34 5.90 4.84
N ASN A 170 -0.43 6.16 5.78
CA ASN A 170 -0.41 7.41 6.54
C ASN A 170 -1.73 7.72 7.28
N ASN A 171 -2.42 6.70 7.80
CA ASN A 171 -3.62 6.88 8.61
C ASN A 171 -3.25 6.76 10.09
N ALA A 172 -2.86 7.88 10.68
CA ALA A 172 -2.19 7.93 12.00
C ALA A 172 -3.02 7.34 13.16
N ASN A 173 -4.33 7.16 12.98
CA ASN A 173 -5.23 6.61 13.99
C ASN A 173 -5.87 5.26 13.62
N LEU A 174 -5.54 4.67 12.46
CA LEU A 174 -6.15 3.42 12.00
C LEU A 174 -5.45 2.23 12.65
N GLU A 175 -6.02 1.75 13.75
CA GLU A 175 -5.40 0.72 14.60
C GLU A 175 -5.76 -0.71 14.21
N ASN A 176 -6.94 -0.92 13.62
CA ASN A 176 -7.45 -2.26 13.33
C ASN A 176 -8.09 -2.31 11.94
N VAL A 177 -7.71 -3.33 11.17
CA VAL A 177 -8.35 -3.65 9.89
C VAL A 177 -8.55 -5.15 9.85
N SER A 178 -9.81 -5.57 9.65
CA SER A 178 -10.18 -6.97 9.55
C SER A 178 -10.92 -7.24 8.25
N LEU A 179 -10.47 -8.26 7.52
CA LEU A 179 -10.98 -8.68 6.21
C LEU A 179 -11.34 -10.17 6.25
N THR A 180 -12.23 -10.54 7.17
CA THR A 180 -12.54 -11.94 7.47
C THR A 180 -13.17 -12.70 6.30
N ASN A 181 -13.86 -12.04 5.36
CA ASN A 181 -14.49 -12.72 4.21
C ASN A 181 -13.67 -12.67 2.92
N THR A 182 -12.50 -12.01 2.95
CA THR A 182 -11.64 -11.85 1.78
C THR A 182 -10.79 -13.09 1.56
N LYS A 183 -10.91 -13.70 0.38
CA LYS A 183 -10.15 -14.89 -0.03
C LYS A 183 -8.97 -14.60 -0.94
N SER A 184 -9.03 -13.52 -1.71
CA SER A 184 -7.96 -13.14 -2.62
C SER A 184 -7.75 -11.64 -2.63
N ILE A 185 -6.47 -11.22 -2.60
CA ILE A 185 -6.10 -9.83 -2.79
C ILE A 185 -5.02 -9.73 -3.86
N GLY A 186 -5.18 -8.84 -4.84
CA GLY A 186 -4.16 -8.59 -5.86
C GLY A 186 -2.93 -7.90 -5.26
N SER A 187 -3.10 -6.75 -4.62
CA SER A 187 -2.02 -6.05 -3.91
C SER A 187 -2.45 -5.51 -2.55
N ILE A 188 -1.56 -5.63 -1.56
CA ILE A 188 -1.69 -5.01 -0.24
C ILE A 188 -0.51 -4.04 -0.05
N SER A 189 -0.81 -2.81 0.32
CA SER A 189 0.16 -1.81 0.74
C SER A 189 -0.30 -1.17 2.04
N LEU A 190 0.32 -1.56 3.16
CA LEU A 190 0.05 -1.03 4.48
C LEU A 190 1.30 -0.33 5.00
N SER A 191 1.24 0.99 5.24
CA SER A 191 2.38 1.72 5.79
C SER A 191 1.96 2.92 6.63
N ASN A 192 2.72 3.19 7.71
CA ASN A 192 2.54 4.36 8.57
C ASN A 192 1.09 4.52 9.08
N ASN A 193 0.46 3.41 9.47
CA ASN A 193 -0.88 3.41 10.07
C ASN A 193 -0.78 3.18 11.57
N ALA A 194 -1.60 3.91 12.33
CA ALA A 194 -1.58 3.96 13.79
C ALA A 194 -0.23 4.36 14.41
N LYS A 195 -0.25 5.19 15.43
CA LYS A 195 0.96 5.57 16.16
C LYS A 195 1.72 4.37 16.76
N ASN A 196 0.99 3.33 17.17
CA ASN A 196 1.56 2.13 17.80
C ASN A 196 1.63 0.94 16.83
N GLY A 197 1.39 1.17 15.54
CA GLY A 197 1.30 0.15 14.50
C GLY A 197 -0.09 -0.44 14.34
N LEU A 198 -0.41 -0.82 13.11
CA LEU A 198 -1.68 -1.41 12.70
C LEU A 198 -1.76 -2.89 13.07
N HIS A 199 -2.92 -3.34 13.55
CA HIS A 199 -3.32 -4.74 13.62
C HIS A 199 -4.11 -5.09 12.35
N PHE A 200 -3.53 -5.95 11.51
CA PHE A 200 -4.16 -6.40 10.27
C PHE A 200 -4.57 -7.88 10.38
N ASP A 201 -5.84 -8.18 10.12
CA ASP A 201 -6.37 -9.55 10.21
C ASP A 201 -7.11 -9.95 8.94
N ALA A 202 -6.56 -10.90 8.19
CA ALA A 202 -7.16 -11.46 6.99
C ALA A 202 -7.17 -12.99 7.06
N GLN A 203 -7.92 -13.53 8.03
CA GLN A 203 -7.92 -14.94 8.41
C GLN A 203 -8.20 -15.91 7.25
N ASN A 204 -9.04 -15.51 6.29
CA ASN A 204 -9.47 -16.35 5.19
C ASN A 204 -8.79 -16.00 3.85
N LEU A 205 -7.77 -15.13 3.87
CA LEU A 205 -6.98 -14.83 2.70
C LEU A 205 -6.20 -16.08 2.28
N ASP A 206 -6.46 -16.59 1.09
CA ASP A 206 -5.85 -17.81 0.53
C ASP A 206 -4.75 -17.45 -0.47
N GLU A 207 -5.05 -16.50 -1.37
CA GLU A 207 -4.12 -16.03 -2.40
C GLU A 207 -3.82 -14.54 -2.26
N LEU A 208 -2.54 -14.19 -2.38
CA LEU A 208 -2.07 -12.81 -2.48
C LEU A 208 -1.25 -12.62 -3.76
N GLY A 209 -1.47 -11.53 -4.50
CA GLY A 209 -0.58 -11.17 -5.60
C GLY A 209 0.75 -10.63 -5.07
N GLU A 210 0.73 -9.49 -4.39
CA GLU A 210 1.88 -8.84 -3.76
C GLU A 210 1.50 -8.20 -2.42
N GLY A 211 2.42 -8.19 -1.45
CA GLY A 211 2.17 -7.60 -0.14
C GLY A 211 3.34 -6.78 0.41
N GLU A 212 3.06 -5.55 0.80
CA GLU A 212 3.93 -4.69 1.60
C GLU A 212 3.25 -4.40 2.95
N PHE A 213 3.88 -4.89 4.02
CA PHE A 213 3.44 -4.77 5.40
C PHE A 213 4.49 -3.98 6.18
N LYS A 214 4.23 -2.68 6.35
CA LYS A 214 5.13 -1.75 7.01
C LYS A 214 4.50 -1.07 8.22
N SER A 215 5.25 -1.02 9.33
CA SER A 215 4.82 -0.39 10.58
C SER A 215 3.56 -1.00 11.19
N LEU A 216 3.44 -2.33 11.15
CA LEU A 216 2.37 -3.08 11.82
C LEU A 216 2.77 -3.45 13.25
N ALA A 217 1.76 -3.50 14.12
CA ALA A 217 1.85 -4.09 15.44
C ALA A 217 1.62 -5.61 15.41
N SER A 218 0.73 -6.08 14.51
CA SER A 218 0.54 -7.50 14.23
C SER A 218 -0.09 -7.72 12.86
N THR A 219 0.11 -8.91 12.31
CA THR A 219 -0.59 -9.39 11.12
C THR A 219 -1.06 -10.83 11.33
N SER A 220 -2.23 -11.18 10.81
CA SER A 220 -2.81 -12.53 10.87
C SER A 220 -3.20 -12.99 9.47
N LEU A 221 -2.46 -13.96 8.95
CA LEU A 221 -2.62 -14.55 7.60
C LEU A 221 -2.63 -16.10 7.65
N PRO A 222 -3.39 -16.74 8.56
CA PRO A 222 -3.30 -18.19 8.82
C PRO A 222 -3.72 -19.09 7.64
N SER A 223 -4.51 -18.56 6.70
CA SER A 223 -4.97 -19.32 5.53
C SER A 223 -4.17 -19.05 4.27
N LEU A 224 -3.20 -18.11 4.29
CA LEU A 224 -2.48 -17.71 3.09
C LEU A 224 -1.61 -18.87 2.61
N THR A 225 -1.89 -19.40 1.43
CA THR A 225 -1.19 -20.55 0.85
C THR A 225 -0.17 -20.17 -0.21
N LYS A 226 -0.40 -19.05 -0.92
CA LYS A 226 0.43 -18.63 -2.05
C LYS A 226 0.54 -17.11 -2.19
N VAL A 227 1.75 -16.62 -2.48
CA VAL A 227 2.02 -15.26 -2.96
C VAL A 227 2.55 -15.30 -4.38
N LYS A 228 1.93 -14.61 -5.33
CA LYS A 228 2.32 -14.67 -6.76
C LYS A 228 3.60 -13.90 -7.07
N SER A 229 3.81 -12.77 -6.39
CA SER A 229 4.96 -11.89 -6.52
C SER A 229 5.70 -11.84 -5.17
N SER A 230 6.03 -10.65 -4.67
CA SER A 230 6.84 -10.47 -3.47
C SER A 230 6.01 -10.27 -2.21
N LEU A 231 6.61 -10.62 -1.07
CA LEU A 231 6.06 -10.42 0.26
C LEU A 231 7.10 -9.71 1.13
N THR A 232 6.77 -8.50 1.58
CA THR A 232 7.66 -7.64 2.35
C THR A 232 7.07 -7.31 3.72
N PHE A 233 7.83 -7.58 4.77
CA PHE A 233 7.60 -7.15 6.14
C PHE A 233 8.74 -6.23 6.57
N SER A 234 8.46 -4.95 6.73
CA SER A 234 9.47 -3.96 7.10
C SER A 234 9.06 -3.06 8.26
N GLU A 235 9.98 -2.73 9.16
CA GLU A 235 9.73 -1.73 10.21
C GLU A 235 8.52 -2.05 11.09
N ASN A 236 8.22 -3.34 11.31
CA ASN A 236 7.13 -3.78 12.18
C ASN A 236 7.59 -3.95 13.63
N SER A 237 6.66 -3.79 14.58
CA SER A 237 6.90 -3.92 16.02
C SER A 237 6.47 -5.28 16.59
N MET A 238 5.92 -6.17 15.74
CA MET A 238 5.51 -7.52 16.10
C MET A 238 6.67 -8.41 16.58
N LYS A 239 6.41 -9.28 17.56
CA LYS A 239 7.40 -10.18 18.15
C LYS A 239 7.58 -11.50 17.41
N SER A 240 6.55 -11.97 16.72
CA SER A 240 6.57 -13.19 15.94
C SER A 240 5.87 -12.96 14.61
N LEU A 241 6.40 -13.53 13.53
CA LEU A 241 5.79 -13.54 12.20
C LEU A 241 5.53 -14.97 11.77
N GLU A 242 4.25 -15.35 11.68
CA GLU A 242 3.83 -16.72 11.40
C GLU A 242 2.84 -16.74 10.25
N ILE A 243 3.18 -17.49 9.20
CA ILE A 243 2.29 -17.71 8.05
C ILE A 243 2.26 -19.22 7.77
N PRO A 244 1.47 -19.99 8.55
CA PRO A 244 1.64 -21.43 8.71
C PRO A 244 1.37 -22.24 7.46
N LYS A 245 0.53 -21.77 6.53
CA LYS A 245 0.14 -22.51 5.32
C LYS A 245 0.83 -22.03 4.05
N LEU A 246 1.66 -20.98 4.13
CA LEU A 246 2.30 -20.41 2.96
C LEU A 246 3.31 -21.41 2.40
N SER A 247 3.07 -21.86 1.18
CA SER A 247 3.85 -22.91 0.52
C SER A 247 4.78 -22.37 -0.57
N GLU A 248 4.40 -21.26 -1.19
CA GLU A 248 5.10 -20.69 -2.36
C GLU A 248 5.04 -19.16 -2.36
N ILE A 249 6.18 -18.53 -2.63
CA ILE A 249 6.29 -17.11 -2.97
C ILE A 249 6.94 -17.02 -4.34
N GLY A 250 6.23 -16.51 -5.35
CA GLY A 250 6.77 -16.42 -6.71
C GLY A 250 7.89 -15.39 -6.87
N GLY A 251 7.94 -14.38 -5.99
CA GLY A 251 8.98 -13.35 -5.96
C GLY A 251 9.84 -13.41 -4.70
N THR A 252 10.18 -12.24 -4.15
CA THR A 252 11.10 -12.10 -3.02
C THR A 252 10.34 -12.13 -1.69
N LEU A 253 10.89 -12.84 -0.70
CA LEU A 253 10.51 -12.67 0.71
C LEU A 253 11.48 -11.71 1.38
N LYS A 254 10.99 -10.55 1.84
CA LYS A 254 11.78 -9.56 2.59
C LYS A 254 11.25 -9.45 4.02
N ILE A 255 12.12 -9.67 5.00
CA ILE A 255 11.83 -9.41 6.42
C ILE A 255 12.97 -8.53 6.93
N ILE A 256 12.70 -7.22 7.01
CA ILE A 256 13.75 -6.20 7.16
C ILE A 256 13.43 -5.20 8.26
N SER A 257 14.40 -4.86 9.10
CA SER A 257 14.24 -3.76 10.08
C SER A 257 13.07 -3.97 11.05
N ASN A 258 12.76 -5.21 11.44
CA ASN A 258 11.73 -5.49 12.43
C ASN A 258 12.39 -5.62 13.81
N ASP A 259 12.60 -4.48 14.48
CA ASP A 259 13.43 -4.38 15.70
C ASP A 259 12.95 -5.26 16.86
N GLY A 260 11.65 -5.54 16.94
CA GLY A 260 11.05 -6.37 17.98
C GLY A 260 10.89 -7.85 17.61
N LEU A 261 11.24 -8.25 16.38
CA LEU A 261 10.98 -9.60 15.87
C LEU A 261 11.93 -10.62 16.48
N LYS A 262 11.38 -11.64 17.13
CA LYS A 262 12.10 -12.70 17.83
C LYS A 262 11.99 -14.06 17.16
N SER A 263 10.93 -14.29 16.40
CA SER A 263 10.72 -15.56 15.72
C SER A 263 10.01 -15.37 14.38
N THR A 264 10.31 -16.30 13.47
CA THR A 264 9.60 -16.46 12.20
C THR A 264 9.14 -17.91 12.08
N ALA A 265 7.96 -18.15 11.51
CA ALA A 265 7.46 -19.50 11.25
C ALA A 265 6.75 -19.58 9.90
N PHE A 266 7.39 -20.28 8.97
CA PHE A 266 6.93 -20.60 7.62
C PHE A 266 7.08 -22.12 7.41
N PRO A 267 6.37 -22.95 8.20
CA PRO A 267 6.60 -24.39 8.25
C PRO A 267 6.30 -25.11 6.93
N GLU A 268 5.41 -24.56 6.09
CA GLU A 268 5.03 -25.12 4.80
C GLU A 268 5.76 -24.51 3.60
N LEU A 269 6.54 -23.43 3.80
CA LEU A 269 7.16 -22.70 2.70
C LEU A 269 8.25 -23.56 2.06
N ALA A 270 8.02 -23.97 0.82
CA ALA A 270 8.89 -24.87 0.08
C ALA A 270 9.70 -24.16 -1.02
N HIS A 271 9.17 -23.07 -1.59
CA HIS A 271 9.78 -22.38 -2.73
C HIS A 271 9.67 -20.86 -2.63
N ILE A 272 10.77 -20.18 -2.98
CA ILE A 272 10.86 -18.74 -3.19
C ILE A 272 11.44 -18.51 -4.60
N GLY A 273 10.65 -17.93 -5.50
CA GLY A 273 11.06 -17.64 -6.88
C GLY A 273 12.01 -16.45 -7.02
N GLY A 274 12.16 -15.64 -5.96
CA GLY A 274 13.12 -14.54 -5.88
C GLY A 274 14.16 -14.76 -4.78
N THR A 275 14.47 -13.68 -4.05
CA THR A 275 15.46 -13.70 -2.97
C THR A 275 14.77 -13.95 -1.62
N LEU A 276 15.43 -14.70 -0.72
CA LEU A 276 15.14 -14.64 0.70
C LEU A 276 16.05 -13.57 1.33
N LEU A 277 15.46 -12.44 1.74
CA LEU A 277 16.18 -11.32 2.34
C LEU A 277 15.76 -11.14 3.79
N LEU A 278 16.66 -11.45 4.71
CA LEU A 278 16.43 -11.42 6.16
C LEU A 278 17.50 -10.55 6.83
N THR A 279 17.22 -9.26 7.02
CA THR A 279 18.25 -8.28 7.40
C THR A 279 17.77 -7.32 8.47
N ASN A 280 18.66 -6.85 9.35
CA ASN A 280 18.32 -5.85 10.37
C ASN A 280 17.14 -6.27 11.28
N ASN A 281 17.11 -7.54 11.73
CA ASN A 281 16.15 -7.98 12.75
C ASN A 281 16.95 -8.31 14.03
N PRO A 282 17.33 -7.30 14.85
CA PRO A 282 18.33 -7.45 15.90
C PRO A 282 17.94 -8.39 17.05
N GLN A 283 16.65 -8.67 17.23
CA GLN A 283 16.15 -9.60 18.26
C GLN A 283 15.86 -11.01 17.72
N LEU A 284 16.13 -11.26 16.44
CA LEU A 284 15.92 -12.56 15.81
C LEU A 284 17.17 -13.42 16.00
N ASP A 285 17.24 -14.09 17.15
CA ASP A 285 18.44 -14.84 17.59
C ASP A 285 18.63 -16.17 16.84
N ASP A 286 17.56 -16.74 16.28
CA ASP A 286 17.59 -18.02 15.57
C ASP A 286 16.88 -17.91 14.21
N ILE A 287 17.55 -18.35 13.14
CA ILE A 287 16.98 -18.46 11.79
C ILE A 287 16.59 -19.91 11.53
N ASN A 288 15.44 -20.34 12.06
CA ASN A 288 14.93 -21.71 11.96
C ASN A 288 13.48 -21.80 11.43
N GLY A 289 12.90 -20.67 11.01
CA GLY A 289 11.51 -20.57 10.58
C GLY A 289 11.17 -21.24 9.24
N PHE A 290 12.15 -21.84 8.55
CA PHE A 290 12.01 -22.32 7.16
C PHE A 290 12.36 -23.82 7.00
N PRO A 291 11.72 -24.73 7.76
CA PRO A 291 12.12 -26.14 7.78
C PRO A 291 11.90 -26.88 6.45
N LYS A 292 10.91 -26.47 5.64
CA LYS A 292 10.58 -27.09 4.34
C LYS A 292 11.13 -26.35 3.12
N LEU A 293 11.79 -25.21 3.30
CA LEU A 293 12.30 -24.42 2.19
C LEU A 293 13.35 -25.22 1.42
N ALA A 294 13.02 -25.59 0.19
CA ALA A 294 13.83 -26.47 -0.65
C ALA A 294 14.53 -25.71 -1.77
N ASN A 295 13.88 -24.69 -2.33
CA ASN A 295 14.33 -24.00 -3.54
C ASN A 295 14.25 -22.47 -3.38
N VAL A 296 15.33 -21.79 -3.74
CA VAL A 296 15.40 -20.32 -3.88
C VAL A 296 15.99 -19.99 -5.26
N ASP A 297 15.17 -19.42 -6.13
CA ASP A 297 15.55 -19.26 -7.55
C ASP A 297 16.48 -18.07 -7.80
N ALA A 298 16.57 -17.11 -6.88
CA ALA A 298 17.60 -16.07 -6.90
C ALA A 298 18.64 -16.32 -5.82
N ALA A 299 18.52 -15.69 -4.65
CA ALA A 299 19.58 -15.71 -3.66
C ALA A 299 19.08 -15.77 -2.21
N VAL A 300 19.98 -16.12 -1.30
CA VAL A 300 19.74 -16.07 0.14
C VAL A 300 20.66 -15.00 0.74
N ASP A 301 20.10 -13.96 1.34
CA ASP A 301 20.84 -12.90 2.01
C ASP A 301 20.31 -12.71 3.43
N VAL A 302 21.10 -13.19 4.41
CA VAL A 302 20.74 -13.23 5.82
C VAL A 302 21.82 -12.52 6.62
N THR A 303 21.46 -11.39 7.25
CA THR A 303 22.39 -10.61 8.06
C THR A 303 21.78 -10.14 9.36
N GLY A 304 22.49 -10.28 10.48
CA GLY A 304 21.97 -9.86 11.78
C GLY A 304 22.85 -10.31 12.94
N SER A 305 22.23 -10.53 14.10
CA SER A 305 22.88 -10.94 15.36
C SER A 305 22.56 -12.39 15.77
N PHE A 306 22.03 -13.20 14.85
CA PHE A 306 21.60 -14.56 15.13
C PHE A 306 22.75 -15.50 15.53
N ASN A 307 22.48 -16.41 16.46
CA ASN A 307 23.41 -17.43 16.94
C ASN A 307 23.34 -18.71 16.11
N LYS A 308 22.20 -19.01 15.48
CA LYS A 308 22.00 -20.23 14.69
C LYS A 308 21.19 -19.95 13.43
N MET A 309 21.46 -20.74 12.40
CA MET A 309 20.69 -20.78 11.17
C MET A 309 20.52 -22.23 10.72
N SER A 310 19.30 -22.62 10.37
CA SER A 310 18.97 -23.97 9.92
C SER A 310 17.90 -23.93 8.84
N MET A 311 18.22 -24.55 7.70
CA MET A 311 17.31 -24.77 6.56
C MET A 311 17.52 -26.20 6.05
N PRO A 312 17.07 -27.22 6.80
CA PRO A 312 17.47 -28.62 6.59
C PRO A 312 17.00 -29.22 5.27
N SER A 313 15.95 -28.66 4.67
CA SER A 313 15.40 -29.13 3.39
C SER A 313 15.98 -28.42 2.17
N LEU A 314 16.90 -27.46 2.34
CA LEU A 314 17.42 -26.63 1.27
C LEU A 314 18.26 -27.46 0.29
N ARG A 315 17.81 -27.54 -0.96
CA ARG A 315 18.42 -28.35 -2.03
C ARG A 315 19.02 -27.50 -3.13
N GLU A 316 18.44 -26.34 -3.41
CA GLU A 316 18.92 -25.45 -4.46
C GLU A 316 18.77 -23.98 -4.10
N VAL A 317 19.86 -23.23 -4.28
CA VAL A 317 19.88 -21.77 -4.41
C VAL A 317 20.58 -21.47 -5.73
N ARG A 318 19.86 -20.96 -6.74
CA ARG A 318 20.44 -20.83 -8.10
C ARG A 318 21.49 -19.73 -8.21
N GLY A 319 21.34 -18.66 -7.43
CA GLY A 319 22.27 -17.55 -7.33
C GLY A 319 23.15 -17.65 -6.08
N GLY A 320 23.42 -16.48 -5.48
CA GLY A 320 24.34 -16.34 -4.36
C GLY A 320 23.77 -16.66 -2.99
N MET A 321 24.66 -16.82 -2.02
CA MET A 321 24.33 -16.93 -0.60
C MET A 321 25.25 -16.01 0.22
N ASN A 322 24.66 -15.07 0.95
CA ASN A 322 25.35 -14.20 1.90
C ASN A 322 24.78 -14.43 3.29
N VAL A 323 25.60 -14.93 4.22
CA VAL A 323 25.23 -15.14 5.62
C VAL A 323 26.25 -14.45 6.51
N GLN A 324 25.84 -13.39 7.20
CA GLN A 324 26.73 -12.66 8.11
C GLN A 324 26.06 -12.45 9.47
N SER A 325 26.68 -12.99 10.52
CA SER A 325 26.24 -12.73 11.90
C SER A 325 27.25 -11.87 12.65
N SER A 326 26.77 -10.97 13.51
CA SER A 326 27.58 -10.27 14.50
C SER A 326 27.87 -11.13 15.74
N SER A 327 27.17 -12.24 15.93
CA SER A 327 27.42 -13.17 17.02
C SER A 327 28.68 -13.99 16.77
N ASN A 328 29.49 -14.19 17.81
CA ASN A 328 30.64 -15.12 17.81
C ASN A 328 30.23 -16.58 18.03
N GLU A 329 28.98 -16.81 18.45
CA GLU A 329 28.43 -18.15 18.66
C GLU A 329 28.10 -18.83 17.33
N PHE A 330 27.72 -18.05 16.31
CA PHE A 330 27.42 -18.56 14.99
C PHE A 330 28.64 -19.21 14.33
N LYS A 331 28.45 -20.35 13.67
CA LYS A 331 29.51 -21.08 12.95
C LYS A 331 29.13 -21.27 11.49
N CYS A 332 30.11 -21.06 10.63
CA CYS A 332 29.92 -21.16 9.18
C CYS A 332 30.02 -22.57 8.62
N ASP A 333 30.39 -23.59 9.41
CA ASP A 333 30.68 -24.93 8.91
C ASP A 333 29.50 -25.53 8.11
N ALA A 334 28.28 -25.43 8.66
CA ALA A 334 27.08 -25.91 7.98
C ALA A 334 26.76 -25.14 6.69
N ILE A 335 26.93 -23.81 6.72
CA ILE A 335 26.67 -22.94 5.56
C ILE A 335 27.71 -23.19 4.46
N ASN A 336 29.00 -23.27 4.83
CA ASN A 336 30.10 -23.57 3.92
C ASN A 336 29.91 -24.93 3.23
N GLY A 337 29.33 -25.91 3.91
CA GLY A 337 28.97 -27.20 3.33
C GLY A 337 27.93 -27.15 2.21
N LEU A 338 27.17 -26.04 2.07
CA LEU A 338 26.19 -25.84 1.01
C LEU A 338 26.82 -25.36 -0.31
N LYS A 339 28.05 -24.81 -0.27
CA LYS A 339 28.74 -24.24 -1.43
C LYS A 339 28.97 -25.31 -2.50
N GLY A 340 28.67 -24.99 -3.77
CA GLY A 340 28.85 -25.88 -4.94
C GLY A 340 27.81 -26.99 -5.08
N ASN A 341 27.28 -27.51 -3.98
CA ASN A 341 26.27 -28.57 -3.99
C ASN A 341 24.84 -28.03 -4.01
N VAL A 342 24.52 -27.12 -3.08
CA VAL A 342 23.19 -26.51 -2.93
C VAL A 342 23.17 -25.12 -3.56
N VAL A 343 24.20 -24.30 -3.31
CA VAL A 343 24.35 -22.97 -3.90
C VAL A 343 25.07 -23.06 -5.25
N LYS A 344 24.41 -22.58 -6.31
CA LYS A 344 24.87 -22.70 -7.71
C LYS A 344 25.52 -21.44 -8.27
N GLY A 345 25.34 -20.29 -7.62
CA GLY A 345 26.02 -19.06 -8.01
C GLY A 345 27.54 -19.17 -7.88
N ASP A 346 28.25 -18.37 -8.68
CA ASP A 346 29.72 -18.33 -8.67
C ASP A 346 30.30 -18.05 -7.27
N ASP A 347 31.56 -18.44 -7.08
CA ASP A 347 32.28 -18.31 -5.82
C ASP A 347 32.27 -16.89 -5.23
N ASP A 348 32.25 -15.86 -6.08
CA ASP A 348 32.19 -14.45 -5.68
C ASP A 348 30.84 -14.07 -5.04
N ASN A 349 29.80 -14.89 -5.24
CA ASN A 349 28.46 -14.70 -4.72
C ASN A 349 28.17 -15.57 -3.49
N PHE A 350 29.19 -16.24 -2.92
CA PHE A 350 29.07 -17.00 -1.67
C PHE A 350 29.89 -16.37 -0.55
N ALA A 351 29.25 -16.07 0.58
CA ALA A 351 29.92 -15.58 1.78
C ALA A 351 29.25 -16.09 3.04
N CYS A 352 30.05 -16.60 3.97
CA CYS A 352 29.65 -16.83 5.35
C CYS A 352 30.64 -16.17 6.30
N ALA A 353 30.16 -15.37 7.25
CA ALA A 353 30.99 -14.76 8.29
C ALA A 353 30.27 -14.70 9.66
N SER A 354 31.07 -14.84 10.71
CA SER A 354 30.66 -14.81 12.12
C SER A 354 31.46 -13.73 12.85
N GLY A 355 30.93 -13.17 13.94
CA GLY A 355 31.57 -12.10 14.70
C GLY A 355 31.76 -10.79 13.93
N VAL A 356 30.96 -10.53 12.90
CA VAL A 356 31.08 -9.34 12.05
C VAL A 356 30.54 -8.10 12.77
N THR A 357 31.34 -7.05 12.90
CA THR A 357 30.94 -5.81 13.61
C THR A 357 29.74 -5.09 12.99
N SER A 358 29.57 -5.19 11.68
CA SER A 358 28.43 -4.65 10.94
C SER A 358 28.11 -5.54 9.76
N PRO A 359 27.31 -6.61 9.96
CA PRO A 359 26.83 -7.46 8.88
C PRO A 359 26.14 -6.61 7.81
N LYS A 360 26.49 -6.80 6.53
CA LYS A 360 25.90 -6.04 5.43
C LYS A 360 25.28 -6.96 4.38
N PRO A 361 24.06 -6.65 3.90
CA PRO A 361 23.51 -7.34 2.74
C PRO A 361 24.42 -7.11 1.55
N ARG A 362 24.61 -8.15 0.75
CA ARG A 362 25.43 -8.12 -0.47
C ARG A 362 24.57 -8.17 -1.72
N ILE A 363 23.36 -8.70 -1.61
CA ILE A 363 22.58 -9.18 -2.75
C ILE A 363 21.45 -8.21 -3.15
N SER A 364 21.39 -7.03 -2.54
CA SER A 364 20.47 -5.94 -2.92
C SER A 364 20.70 -5.34 -4.32
N LYS A 365 21.73 -5.80 -5.06
CA LYS A 365 22.03 -5.36 -6.44
C LYS A 365 21.61 -6.34 -7.55
N ILE A 366 21.05 -7.52 -7.23
CA ILE A 366 20.45 -8.37 -8.27
C ILE A 366 19.13 -7.71 -8.67
N LYS A 367 19.03 -7.29 -9.94
CA LYS A 367 17.82 -6.71 -10.53
C LYS A 367 16.64 -7.61 -10.19
N ALA A 368 15.58 -7.02 -9.62
CA ALA A 368 14.27 -7.65 -9.62
C ALA A 368 13.91 -7.90 -11.09
N ASP A 369 13.92 -9.15 -11.55
CA ASP A 369 13.60 -9.45 -12.93
C ASP A 369 12.11 -9.20 -13.15
N ASN A 370 11.86 -8.26 -14.06
CA ASN A 370 10.56 -7.95 -14.62
C ASN A 370 9.94 -9.21 -15.22
N ALA A 371 8.65 -9.39 -14.94
CA ALA A 371 7.77 -10.22 -15.73
C ALA A 371 7.97 -9.92 -17.22
N LYS A 372 8.09 -11.00 -18.01
CA LYS A 372 8.13 -10.94 -19.47
C LYS A 372 6.92 -10.18 -20.00
N THR A 373 7.15 -9.05 -20.66
CA THR A 373 6.30 -8.58 -21.76
C THR A 373 7.16 -8.46 -23.00
N ASP A 374 6.71 -9.19 -24.00
CA ASP A 374 7.20 -9.24 -25.37
C ASP A 374 6.88 -7.90 -26.05
N GLU A 375 7.88 -7.15 -26.51
CA GLU A 375 7.72 -6.28 -27.67
C GLU A 375 9.07 -5.90 -28.31
N SER A 376 9.14 -6.23 -29.60
CA SER A 376 10.23 -6.00 -30.53
C SER A 376 10.46 -4.52 -30.88
N LYS A 377 11.72 -4.08 -30.97
CA LYS A 377 12.41 -3.59 -32.20
C LYS A 377 13.59 -2.68 -31.87
N LYS A 378 14.75 -3.05 -32.43
CA LYS A 378 15.99 -2.28 -32.53
C LYS A 378 15.79 -0.93 -33.22
N VAL A 379 16.44 0.10 -32.71
CA VAL A 379 17.17 1.09 -33.52
C VAL A 379 18.47 1.43 -32.81
N ASP A 380 19.58 1.18 -33.50
CA ASP A 380 20.95 1.54 -33.12
C ASP A 380 21.18 3.04 -33.31
N GLU A 381 21.67 3.76 -32.29
CA GLU A 381 22.34 5.05 -32.48
C GLU A 381 23.66 5.11 -31.69
N LYS A 382 24.71 5.43 -32.44
CA LYS A 382 26.12 5.46 -32.07
C LYS A 382 26.47 6.86 -31.54
N PRO A 383 27.29 7.02 -30.48
CA PRO A 383 27.59 8.34 -29.92
C PRO A 383 28.62 9.08 -30.79
N ALA A 384 28.31 10.32 -31.14
CA ALA A 384 29.19 11.23 -31.85
C ALA A 384 30.13 11.99 -30.89
N ASN A 385 31.37 12.06 -31.36
CA ASN A 385 32.58 12.59 -30.74
C ASN A 385 32.51 14.12 -30.54
N LYS A 386 33.04 14.62 -29.41
CA LYS A 386 33.33 16.04 -29.16
C LYS A 386 34.84 16.25 -29.28
N ASP A 387 35.23 17.23 -30.11
CA ASP A 387 36.47 18.02 -30.17
C ASP A 387 36.58 18.54 -31.62
N SER A 388 36.89 19.78 -31.99
CA SER A 388 37.53 20.94 -31.35
C SER A 388 37.46 22.13 -32.35
N ILE A 389 38.10 23.27 -32.02
CA ILE A 389 38.47 24.47 -32.84
C ILE A 389 37.71 25.75 -32.39
N ILE A 390 38.25 26.54 -31.43
CA ILE A 390 39.22 27.70 -31.55
C ILE A 390 38.49 28.99 -31.98
N ASP A 391 38.64 30.21 -31.44
CA ASP A 391 39.35 30.84 -30.31
C ASP A 391 38.85 32.31 -30.19
N ASN A 392 39.13 32.95 -29.04
CA ASN A 392 39.30 34.40 -28.80
C ASN A 392 38.09 35.34 -28.78
N VAL A 393 37.75 35.86 -27.59
CA VAL A 393 37.69 37.32 -27.31
C VAL A 393 38.13 37.58 -25.86
N GLU A 394 38.98 38.59 -25.74
CA GLU A 394 39.83 39.03 -24.62
C GLU A 394 39.16 39.49 -23.31
N GLU A 395 40.03 39.47 -22.30
CA GLU A 395 40.03 40.23 -21.04
C GLU A 395 39.53 41.68 -21.16
N GLU A 396 38.75 42.13 -20.18
CA GLU A 396 39.18 43.15 -19.21
C GLU A 396 38.01 43.56 -18.30
N LYS A 397 38.04 43.07 -17.05
CA LYS A 397 37.38 43.72 -15.92
C LYS A 397 38.46 44.40 -15.09
N LYS A 398 38.66 45.73 -15.23
CA LYS A 398 39.02 46.65 -14.13
C LYS A 398 39.19 48.10 -14.60
N LYS A 399 38.44 48.99 -13.93
CA LYS A 399 38.61 50.45 -13.74
C LYS A 399 37.54 51.33 -14.42
N LYS A 400 36.40 51.48 -13.73
CA LYS A 400 35.66 52.75 -13.72
C LYS A 400 36.35 53.69 -12.72
N LYS A 401 37.02 54.72 -13.23
CA LYS A 401 37.39 55.95 -12.49
C LYS A 401 36.63 57.12 -13.12
N LYS A 402 36.06 57.97 -12.26
CA LYS A 402 35.74 59.41 -12.41
C LYS A 402 36.59 60.13 -13.47
N SER A 403 36.21 61.22 -14.10
CA SER A 403 35.04 62.12 -14.16
C SER A 403 35.33 63.08 -15.34
N ASP A 404 34.32 63.83 -15.78
CA ASP A 404 34.37 65.25 -16.20
C ASP A 404 33.49 65.51 -17.42
N GLY A 405 32.72 66.59 -17.36
CA GLY A 405 31.93 67.08 -18.48
C GLY A 405 30.70 67.90 -18.07
N ASP A 406 30.95 69.05 -17.46
CA ASP A 406 30.02 70.14 -17.22
C ASP A 406 29.48 70.74 -18.53
N THR A 407 28.15 70.97 -18.67
CA THR A 407 27.58 72.22 -19.24
C THR A 407 26.03 72.22 -19.30
N ARG A 408 25.48 73.24 -18.63
CA ARG A 408 24.18 73.92 -18.75
C ARG A 408 22.90 73.26 -18.23
#